data_AF-F0S2I4-F1
#
_entry.id   AF-F0S2I4-F1
#
_cell.length_a   1.000
_cell.length_b   1.000
_cell.length_c   1.000
_cell.angle_alpha   90.00
_cell.angle_beta   90.00
_cell.angle_gamma   90.00
#
_symmetry.space_group_name_H-M   'P 1'
#
loop_
_entity.id
_entity.type
_entity.pdbx_description
1 polymer ?
#
loop_
_entity_poly.entity_id
_entity_poly.type
_entity_poly.pdbx_seq_one_letter_code
_entity_poly.pdbx_strand_id
1 'polypeptide(L)'
;MAVKTIIDFIVNLSSYIKAFGYGLPSIDVSVYRSRVNSSGEALEHFVRDMFAGTYNLESESEKIKIFSEVFSYLGNQNNPPDLMIKGGDAVEVKKIESDGLRKKIPLNSSYPKNKLYRTDPRITNSCRKAEDWEEKDLIYSIGVVKRMLIHRLYMIYGDLYAADKEVYERCFNVIKKAVKHSLTDIGLEMKKTKELAKIDRVDPLGITDLRIRGMWNILSPKGTFGDINGIEEFKDENNKVLILLRKEKLQRILQETEEEILEKYFELREEGFIRERSLKVKNPANPASIIDSTLIVLKM
;
A
#
# COMPACT_ATOMS: atom_id res chain seq x y z
N MET A 1 -21.86 -2.11 11.71
CA MET A 1 -21.33 -1.88 10.35
C MET A 1 -20.35 -2.99 10.08
N ALA A 2 -20.47 -3.73 8.98
CA ALA A 2 -19.47 -4.75 8.68
C ALA A 2 -18.13 -4.09 8.34
N VAL A 3 -17.07 -4.88 8.50
CA VAL A 3 -15.71 -4.47 8.19
C VAL A 3 -15.58 -4.29 6.68
N LYS A 4 -15.10 -3.11 6.24
CA LYS A 4 -14.81 -2.86 4.83
C LYS A 4 -13.58 -3.65 4.37
N THR A 5 -13.63 -4.19 3.16
CA THR A 5 -12.60 -5.09 2.63
C THR A 5 -12.15 -4.70 1.22
N ILE A 6 -11.24 -5.49 0.63
CA ILE A 6 -10.86 -5.33 -0.78
C ILE A 6 -12.04 -5.58 -1.74
N ILE A 7 -13.08 -6.33 -1.33
CA ILE A 7 -14.27 -6.54 -2.16
C ILE A 7 -15.10 -5.26 -2.24
N ASP A 8 -15.29 -4.55 -1.13
CA ASP A 8 -15.93 -3.21 -1.15
C ASP A 8 -15.18 -2.26 -2.08
N PHE A 9 -13.85 -2.25 -2.00
CA PHE A 9 -13.01 -1.45 -2.90
C PHE A 9 -13.25 -1.83 -4.37
N ILE A 10 -13.29 -3.12 -4.70
CA ILE A 10 -13.52 -3.61 -6.07
C ILE A 10 -14.90 -3.20 -6.58
N VAL A 11 -15.94 -3.35 -5.76
CA VAL A 11 -17.31 -3.00 -6.14
C VAL A 11 -17.41 -1.49 -6.38
N ASN A 12 -16.94 -0.67 -5.44
CA ASN A 12 -16.95 0.78 -5.57
C ASN A 12 -16.14 1.27 -6.77
N LEU A 13 -14.96 0.68 -7.01
CA LEU A 13 -14.13 0.99 -8.17
C LEU A 13 -14.81 0.59 -9.47
N SER A 14 -15.45 -0.57 -9.52
CA SER A 14 -16.22 -1.01 -10.69
C SER A 14 -17.36 -0.06 -10.99
N SER A 15 -18.11 0.36 -9.98
CA SER A 15 -19.18 1.36 -10.11
C SER A 15 -18.65 2.71 -10.59
N TYR A 16 -17.51 3.17 -10.07
CA TYR A 16 -16.83 4.36 -10.56
C TYR A 16 -16.48 4.21 -12.05
N ILE A 17 -15.80 3.14 -12.43
CA ILE A 17 -15.33 2.92 -13.80
C ILE A 17 -16.50 2.91 -14.79
N LYS A 18 -17.60 2.20 -14.46
CA LYS A 18 -18.81 2.16 -15.29
C LYS A 18 -19.46 3.54 -15.43
N ALA A 19 -19.52 4.32 -14.35
CA ALA A 19 -20.11 5.66 -14.36
C ALA A 19 -19.30 6.68 -15.17
N PHE A 20 -17.97 6.54 -15.19
CA PHE A 20 -17.05 7.52 -15.79
C PHE A 20 -16.38 7.05 -17.10
N GLY A 21 -17.08 6.22 -17.88
CA GLY A 21 -16.69 5.90 -19.26
C GLY A 21 -15.57 4.88 -19.41
N TYR A 22 -15.50 3.89 -18.51
CA TYR A 22 -14.56 2.76 -18.56
C TYR A 22 -13.08 3.14 -18.45
N GLY A 23 -12.80 4.34 -17.93
CA GLY A 23 -11.46 4.86 -17.65
C GLY A 23 -11.13 4.86 -16.16
N LEU A 24 -9.84 4.77 -15.82
CA LEU A 24 -9.38 5.12 -14.49
C LEU A 24 -9.39 6.66 -14.35
N PRO A 25 -9.56 7.19 -13.12
CA PRO A 25 -9.70 8.62 -12.93
C PRO A 25 -8.50 9.40 -13.47
N SER A 26 -8.81 10.60 -13.94
CA SER A 26 -7.91 11.71 -13.67
C SER A 26 -7.98 12.03 -12.18
N ILE A 27 -6.86 12.00 -11.48
CA ILE A 27 -6.76 12.56 -10.13
C ILE A 27 -6.62 14.10 -10.16
N ASP A 28 -6.71 14.70 -11.36
CA ASP A 28 -6.76 16.15 -11.59
C ASP A 28 -8.15 16.76 -11.46
N VAL A 29 -9.18 15.96 -11.13
CA VAL A 29 -10.55 16.51 -11.02
C VAL A 29 -10.55 17.63 -9.99
N SER A 30 -11.28 18.71 -10.28
CA SER A 30 -11.60 19.84 -9.39
C SER A 30 -11.90 19.45 -7.94
N VAL A 31 -12.39 18.22 -7.72
CA VAL A 31 -12.66 17.57 -6.43
C VAL A 31 -11.41 17.45 -5.54
N TYR A 32 -10.25 17.11 -6.09
CA TYR A 32 -9.00 16.94 -5.32
C TYR A 32 -8.06 18.15 -5.43
N ARG A 33 -8.16 18.93 -6.51
CA ARG A 33 -7.22 20.02 -6.83
C ARG A 33 -7.21 21.16 -5.80
N SER A 34 -8.29 21.40 -5.07
CA SER A 34 -8.34 22.40 -3.99
C SER A 34 -7.74 21.92 -2.66
N ARG A 35 -7.40 20.64 -2.55
CA ARG A 35 -7.04 19.97 -1.27
C ARG A 35 -5.69 19.29 -1.29
N VAL A 36 -5.06 19.17 -2.45
CA VAL A 36 -3.93 18.28 -2.67
C VAL A 36 -2.75 19.02 -3.28
N ASN A 37 -1.58 18.85 -2.68
CA ASN A 37 -0.33 19.47 -3.13
C ASN A 37 0.48 18.58 -4.09
N SER A 38 0.10 17.31 -4.25
CA SER A 38 0.81 16.36 -5.11
C SER A 38 -0.05 15.23 -5.66
N SER A 39 0.34 14.68 -6.82
CA SER A 39 -0.30 13.48 -7.39
C SER A 39 -0.33 12.25 -6.46
N GLY A 40 0.60 12.15 -5.49
CA GLY A 40 0.62 11.05 -4.52
C GLY A 40 -0.51 11.16 -3.51
N GLU A 41 -0.71 12.34 -2.95
CA GLU A 41 -1.77 12.62 -2.00
C GLU A 41 -3.17 12.50 -2.66
N ALA A 42 -3.33 12.88 -3.92
CA ALA A 42 -4.61 12.68 -4.62
C ALA A 42 -4.89 11.19 -4.88
N LEU A 43 -3.86 10.38 -5.13
CA LEU A 43 -4.00 8.92 -5.21
C LEU A 43 -4.41 8.34 -3.84
N GLU A 44 -3.86 8.83 -2.73
CA GLU A 44 -4.31 8.42 -1.38
C GLU A 44 -5.78 8.73 -1.13
N HIS A 45 -6.22 9.95 -1.48
CA HIS A 45 -7.63 10.34 -1.36
C HIS A 45 -8.55 9.48 -2.22
N PHE A 46 -8.15 9.19 -3.46
CA PHE A 46 -8.89 8.28 -4.33
C PHE A 46 -9.04 6.89 -3.70
N VAL A 47 -7.95 6.31 -3.16
CA VAL A 47 -7.98 5.00 -2.51
C VAL A 47 -8.90 5.02 -1.28
N ARG A 48 -8.87 6.09 -0.47
CA ARG A 48 -9.80 6.27 0.67
C ARG A 48 -11.25 6.28 0.20
N ASP A 49 -11.56 7.06 -0.84
CA ASP A 49 -12.92 7.16 -1.39
C ASP A 49 -13.42 5.81 -1.92
N MET A 50 -12.55 4.99 -2.54
CA MET A 50 -12.91 3.65 -3.01
C MET A 50 -13.21 2.67 -1.87
N PHE A 51 -12.43 2.68 -0.78
CA PHE A 51 -12.74 1.84 0.39
C PHE A 51 -14.01 2.30 1.13
N ALA A 52 -14.23 3.62 1.19
CA ALA A 52 -15.35 4.21 1.92
C ALA A 52 -16.65 4.30 1.09
N GLY A 53 -16.60 4.11 -0.22
CA GLY A 53 -17.75 4.26 -1.12
C GLY A 53 -18.19 5.71 -1.31
N THR A 54 -17.28 6.68 -1.15
CA THR A 54 -17.58 8.12 -1.12
C THR A 54 -17.17 8.88 -2.38
N TYR A 55 -16.86 8.15 -3.46
CA TYR A 55 -16.30 8.72 -4.70
C TYR A 55 -17.25 9.62 -5.48
N ASN A 56 -18.55 9.49 -5.25
CA ASN A 56 -19.62 10.30 -5.84
C ASN A 56 -20.19 11.33 -4.86
N LEU A 57 -19.65 11.43 -3.64
CA LEU A 57 -20.09 12.41 -2.65
C LEU A 57 -19.34 13.73 -2.84
N GLU A 58 -20.08 14.84 -2.86
CA GLU A 58 -19.53 16.19 -2.91
C GLU A 58 -19.37 16.82 -1.51
N SER A 59 -20.20 16.40 -0.54
CA SER A 59 -20.24 16.96 0.80
C SER A 59 -19.09 16.46 1.67
N GLU A 60 -18.18 17.37 2.04
CA GLU A 60 -17.05 17.04 2.92
C GLU A 60 -17.45 16.64 4.32
N SER A 61 -18.48 17.28 4.86
CA SER A 61 -18.93 16.97 6.20
C SER A 61 -19.48 15.55 6.29
N GLU A 62 -20.10 15.06 5.21
CA GLU A 62 -20.55 13.67 5.09
C GLU A 62 -19.38 12.71 4.89
N LYS A 63 -18.41 13.02 4.02
CA LYS A 63 -17.20 12.20 3.86
C LYS A 63 -16.45 12.01 5.16
N ILE A 64 -16.28 13.07 5.95
CA ILE A 64 -15.58 13.00 7.25
C ILE A 64 -16.31 12.05 8.21
N LYS A 65 -17.66 12.08 8.24
CA LYS A 65 -18.46 11.17 9.06
C LYS A 65 -18.23 9.72 8.63
N ILE A 66 -18.39 9.43 7.33
CA ILE A 66 -18.20 8.07 6.78
C ILE A 66 -16.76 7.59 7.03
N PHE A 67 -15.76 8.45 6.82
CA PHE A 67 -14.36 8.10 7.08
C PHE A 67 -14.11 7.75 8.54
N SER A 68 -14.75 8.44 9.50
CA SER A 68 -14.63 8.13 10.93
C SER A 68 -15.25 6.78 11.31
N GLU A 69 -16.21 6.32 10.53
CA GLU A 69 -16.86 5.02 10.70
C GLU A 69 -16.00 3.90 10.10
N VAL A 70 -15.53 4.10 8.85
CA VAL A 70 -14.78 3.13 8.04
C VAL A 70 -13.32 2.97 8.48
N PHE A 71 -12.62 4.06 8.79
CA PHE A 71 -11.20 4.03 9.10
C PHE A 71 -10.95 4.16 10.60
N SER A 72 -10.05 3.34 11.13
CA SER A 72 -9.51 3.50 12.49
C SER A 72 -8.35 4.49 12.52
N TYR A 73 -7.61 4.59 11.41
CA TYR A 73 -6.47 5.50 11.28
C TYR A 73 -6.35 6.06 9.87
N LEU A 74 -6.08 7.36 9.76
CA LEU A 74 -5.63 8.03 8.55
C LEU A 74 -4.22 8.58 8.80
N GLY A 75 -3.29 8.21 7.93
CA GLY A 75 -1.86 8.43 8.08
C GLY A 75 -1.40 9.84 7.75
N ASN A 76 -0.07 10.00 7.76
CA ASN A 76 0.60 11.21 7.30
C ASN A 76 1.80 10.82 6.43
N GLN A 77 2.34 11.79 5.70
CA GLN A 77 3.43 11.58 4.73
C GLN A 77 4.70 10.94 5.31
N ASN A 78 4.92 11.00 6.62
CA ASN A 78 6.18 10.60 7.27
C ASN A 78 6.10 9.22 7.93
N ASN A 79 4.92 8.69 8.19
CA ASN A 79 4.74 7.50 9.02
C ASN A 79 3.72 6.54 8.39
N PRO A 80 4.10 5.26 8.18
CA PRO A 80 3.14 4.25 7.73
C PRO A 80 2.15 3.88 8.85
N PRO A 81 0.99 3.28 8.51
CA PRO A 81 0.44 3.16 7.15
C PRO A 81 -0.24 4.48 6.71
N ASP A 82 -0.58 4.58 5.42
CA ASP A 82 -1.35 5.73 4.90
C ASP A 82 -2.81 5.70 5.36
N LEU A 83 -3.36 4.50 5.61
CA LEU A 83 -4.65 4.30 6.28
C LEU A 83 -4.78 2.91 6.93
N MET A 84 -5.69 2.79 7.89
CA MET A 84 -6.17 1.52 8.45
C MET A 84 -7.69 1.49 8.38
N ILE A 85 -8.21 0.42 7.79
CA ILE A 85 -9.65 0.13 7.81
C ILE A 85 -9.98 -0.47 9.18
N LYS A 86 -11.02 0.04 9.84
CA LYS A 86 -11.44 -0.41 11.17
C LYS A 86 -11.83 -1.89 11.12
N GLY A 87 -11.21 -2.71 11.97
CA GLY A 87 -11.36 -4.17 11.95
C GLY A 87 -10.75 -4.88 10.73
N GLY A 88 -10.23 -4.13 9.75
CA GLY A 88 -9.78 -4.65 8.46
C GLY A 88 -8.28 -4.48 8.23
N ASP A 89 -7.92 -4.37 6.96
CA ASP A 89 -6.54 -4.30 6.48
C ASP A 89 -5.94 -2.89 6.61
N ALA A 90 -4.61 -2.81 6.66
CA ALA A 90 -3.87 -1.56 6.51
C ALA A 90 -3.49 -1.35 5.04
N VAL A 91 -3.35 -0.09 4.59
CA VAL A 91 -2.98 0.21 3.21
C VAL A 91 -1.83 1.21 3.18
N GLU A 92 -0.83 0.89 2.36
CA GLU A 92 0.28 1.77 2.03
C GLU A 92 0.18 2.13 0.54
N VAL A 93 -0.02 3.42 0.27
CA VAL A 93 -0.18 3.97 -1.07
C VAL A 93 1.19 4.41 -1.59
N LYS A 94 1.48 4.07 -2.85
CA LYS A 94 2.70 4.50 -3.53
C LYS A 94 2.39 4.93 -4.96
N LYS A 95 2.81 6.15 -5.29
CA LYS A 95 2.78 6.64 -6.67
C LYS A 95 4.12 6.37 -7.36
N ILE A 96 4.05 5.82 -8.56
CA ILE A 96 5.18 5.66 -9.48
C ILE A 96 4.82 6.24 -10.85
N GLU A 97 5.82 6.57 -11.66
CA GLU A 97 5.59 7.13 -13.03
C GLU A 97 5.67 6.08 -14.12
N SER A 98 6.26 4.93 -13.80
CA SER A 98 6.41 3.79 -14.70
C SER A 98 6.62 2.52 -13.89
N ASP A 99 6.11 1.41 -14.39
CA ASP A 99 6.15 0.10 -13.75
C ASP A 99 6.91 -0.96 -14.55
N GLY A 100 7.70 -0.55 -15.57
CA GLY A 100 8.45 -1.47 -16.42
C GLY A 100 9.28 -2.51 -15.63
N LEU A 101 9.62 -3.64 -16.26
CA LEU A 101 10.12 -4.86 -15.60
C LEU A 101 11.31 -4.67 -14.62
N ARG A 102 12.17 -3.67 -14.84
CA ARG A 102 13.34 -3.39 -13.98
C ARG A 102 13.15 -2.21 -13.03
N LYS A 103 11.96 -1.59 -13.02
CA LYS A 103 11.67 -0.42 -12.19
C LYS A 103 11.55 -0.85 -10.74
N LYS A 104 12.10 -0.02 -9.87
CA LYS A 104 12.05 -0.18 -8.42
C LYS A 104 11.21 0.94 -7.82
N ILE A 105 10.46 0.60 -6.78
CA ILE A 105 9.66 1.50 -5.97
C ILE A 105 10.50 1.86 -4.73
N PRO A 106 10.82 3.14 -4.51
CA PRO A 106 11.53 3.57 -3.33
C PRO A 106 10.63 3.53 -2.10
N LEU A 107 11.13 2.97 -1.01
CA LEU A 107 10.48 2.89 0.30
C LEU A 107 11.30 3.73 1.30
N ASN A 108 11.02 5.03 1.31
CA ASN A 108 11.83 6.02 2.05
C ASN A 108 11.53 6.08 3.55
N SER A 109 10.39 5.54 3.97
CA SER A 109 9.89 5.65 5.35
C SER A 109 10.16 4.38 6.17
N SER A 110 10.29 3.22 5.52
CA SER A 110 10.61 1.94 6.17
C SER A 110 11.13 0.91 5.17
N TYR A 111 11.63 -0.22 5.66
CA TYR A 111 11.85 -1.41 4.83
C TYR A 111 10.52 -1.97 4.28
N PRO A 112 10.55 -2.87 3.28
CA PRO A 112 9.37 -3.60 2.81
C PRO A 112 8.77 -4.47 3.92
N LYS A 113 7.45 -4.54 4.01
CA LYS A 113 6.71 -5.20 5.10
C LYS A 113 5.70 -6.18 4.53
N ASN A 114 5.71 -7.40 5.06
CA ASN A 114 4.65 -8.36 4.76
C ASN A 114 3.31 -7.97 5.41
N LYS A 115 3.37 -7.44 6.63
CA LYS A 115 2.24 -7.01 7.46
C LYS A 115 2.58 -5.72 8.20
N LEU A 116 1.55 -5.04 8.69
CA LEU A 116 1.71 -3.97 9.66
C LEU A 116 1.74 -4.56 11.07
N TYR A 117 2.70 -4.13 11.89
CA TYR A 117 2.83 -4.59 13.28
C TYR A 117 2.70 -3.41 14.24
N ARG A 118 1.93 -3.58 15.31
CA ARG A 118 1.74 -2.57 16.37
C ARG A 118 3.06 -2.17 17.05
N THR A 119 4.00 -3.10 17.09
CA THR A 119 5.33 -2.94 17.67
C THR A 119 6.31 -2.19 16.77
N ASP A 120 5.97 -1.88 15.51
CA ASP A 120 6.90 -1.17 14.62
C ASP A 120 7.21 0.23 15.20
N PRO A 121 8.49 0.57 15.46
CA PRO A 121 8.83 1.87 15.98
C PRO A 121 8.48 3.01 15.03
N ARG A 122 8.27 2.76 13.73
CA ARG A 122 8.05 3.78 12.69
C ARG A 122 6.61 4.26 12.60
N ILE A 123 5.64 3.53 13.14
CA ILE A 123 4.23 3.99 13.19
C ILE A 123 4.05 5.03 14.30
N THR A 124 3.04 5.89 14.12
CA THR A 124 2.69 6.91 15.12
C THR A 124 2.04 6.30 16.36
N ASN A 125 2.00 7.04 17.47
CA ASN A 125 1.28 6.57 18.66
C ASN A 125 -0.24 6.58 18.43
N SER A 126 -0.75 7.48 17.58
CA SER A 126 -2.16 7.51 17.18
C SER A 126 -2.54 6.25 16.40
N CYS A 127 -1.71 5.82 15.44
CA CYS A 127 -1.89 4.54 14.74
C CYS A 127 -1.92 3.34 15.71
N ARG A 128 -0.97 3.31 16.66
CA ARG A 128 -0.89 2.25 17.68
C ARG A 128 -2.12 2.15 18.57
N LYS A 129 -2.82 3.26 18.79
CA LYS A 129 -4.00 3.38 19.66
C LYS A 129 -5.31 3.52 18.87
N ALA A 130 -5.27 3.38 17.56
CA ALA A 130 -6.40 3.61 16.66
C ALA A 130 -7.56 2.62 16.89
N GLU A 131 -7.22 1.39 17.25
CA GLU A 131 -8.12 0.31 17.64
C GLU A 131 -7.32 -0.71 18.45
N ASP A 132 -7.95 -1.81 18.88
CA ASP A 132 -7.22 -2.94 19.46
C ASP A 132 -6.77 -3.91 18.36
N TRP A 133 -5.46 -4.10 18.23
CA TRP A 133 -4.84 -4.94 17.20
C TRP A 133 -3.41 -5.30 17.61
N GLU A 134 -2.82 -6.31 16.98
CA GLU A 134 -1.39 -6.66 17.15
C GLU A 134 -0.65 -6.63 15.81
N GLU A 135 -1.28 -7.24 14.80
CA GLU A 135 -0.86 -7.15 13.41
C GLU A 135 -2.07 -6.97 12.49
N LYS A 136 -1.82 -6.41 11.31
CA LYS A 136 -2.80 -6.29 10.23
C LYS A 136 -2.16 -6.68 8.91
N ASP A 137 -2.93 -7.30 8.02
CA ASP A 137 -2.50 -7.48 6.64
C ASP A 137 -2.27 -6.11 6.00
N LEU A 138 -1.24 -6.01 5.18
CA LEU A 138 -0.83 -4.76 4.54
C LEU A 138 -1.08 -4.85 3.04
N ILE A 139 -1.83 -3.92 2.48
CA ILE A 139 -2.04 -3.81 1.04
C ILE A 139 -1.12 -2.71 0.50
N TYR A 140 -0.28 -3.05 -0.46
CA TYR A 140 0.45 -2.10 -1.28
C TYR A 140 -0.44 -1.61 -2.42
N SER A 141 -1.00 -0.41 -2.26
CA SER A 141 -1.78 0.28 -3.29
C SER A 141 -0.85 1.11 -4.17
N ILE A 142 -0.41 0.55 -5.29
CA ILE A 142 0.59 1.17 -6.17
C ILE A 142 -0.08 1.72 -7.42
N GLY A 143 -0.14 3.04 -7.55
CA GLY A 143 -0.64 3.72 -8.74
C GLY A 143 0.47 4.13 -9.70
N VAL A 144 0.35 3.73 -10.96
CA VAL A 144 1.16 4.27 -12.07
C VAL A 144 0.48 5.53 -12.57
N VAL A 145 1.00 6.68 -12.15
CA VAL A 145 0.38 7.99 -12.41
C VAL A 145 1.29 8.84 -13.28
N LYS A 146 0.74 9.30 -14.42
CA LYS A 146 1.42 10.21 -15.34
C LYS A 146 0.46 11.32 -15.72
N ARG A 147 0.92 12.58 -15.63
CA ARG A 147 0.10 13.77 -15.92
C ARG A 147 -1.26 13.74 -15.18
N MET A 148 -1.24 13.37 -13.90
CA MET A 148 -2.44 13.25 -13.06
C MET A 148 -3.48 12.21 -13.54
N LEU A 149 -3.12 11.31 -14.45
CA LEU A 149 -3.96 10.18 -14.86
C LEU A 149 -3.44 8.91 -14.22
N ILE A 150 -4.32 8.14 -13.58
CA ILE A 150 -3.97 6.79 -13.13
C ILE A 150 -4.03 5.87 -14.35
N HIS A 151 -2.88 5.40 -14.82
CA HIS A 151 -2.79 4.45 -15.94
C HIS A 151 -2.94 3.00 -15.48
N ARG A 152 -2.51 2.72 -14.25
CA ARG A 152 -2.61 1.40 -13.66
C ARG A 152 -2.66 1.49 -12.14
N LEU A 153 -3.41 0.59 -11.52
CA LEU A 153 -3.48 0.43 -10.08
C LEU A 153 -3.21 -1.02 -9.70
N TYR A 154 -2.28 -1.22 -8.79
CA TYR A 154 -2.02 -2.52 -8.17
C TYR A 154 -2.48 -2.50 -6.72
N MET A 155 -3.13 -3.57 -6.27
CA MET A 155 -3.41 -3.83 -4.86
C MET A 155 -2.77 -5.16 -4.49
N ILE A 156 -1.54 -5.11 -3.98
CA ILE A 156 -0.75 -6.32 -3.69
C ILE A 156 -0.68 -6.52 -2.19
N TYR A 157 -1.13 -7.68 -1.70
CA TYR A 157 -0.96 -8.03 -0.29
C TYR A 157 0.52 -8.26 0.03
N GLY A 158 0.98 -7.65 1.11
CA GLY A 158 2.39 -7.56 1.48
C GLY A 158 3.03 -8.91 1.74
N ASP A 159 2.26 -9.87 2.24
CA ASP A 159 2.69 -11.24 2.52
C ASP A 159 2.95 -12.10 1.28
N LEU A 160 2.67 -11.56 0.09
CA LEU A 160 3.07 -12.08 -1.22
C LEU A 160 4.22 -11.28 -1.85
N TYR A 161 4.59 -10.13 -1.27
CA TYR A 161 5.46 -9.15 -1.91
C TYR A 161 6.77 -8.89 -1.14
N ALA A 162 6.73 -8.97 0.19
CA ALA A 162 7.85 -8.76 1.08
C ALA A 162 8.02 -9.95 2.04
N ALA A 163 9.26 -10.19 2.44
CA ALA A 163 9.57 -11.23 3.41
C ALA A 163 9.16 -10.82 4.83
N ASP A 164 9.36 -11.72 5.79
CA ASP A 164 9.15 -11.42 7.21
C ASP A 164 10.08 -10.29 7.69
N LYS A 165 9.61 -9.48 8.64
CA LYS A 165 10.29 -8.26 9.10
C LYS A 165 11.71 -8.54 9.60
N GLU A 166 11.95 -9.72 10.17
CA GLU A 166 13.21 -10.18 10.75
C GLU A 166 14.34 -10.17 9.70
N VAL A 167 14.03 -10.48 8.44
CA VAL A 167 14.99 -10.45 7.32
C VAL A 167 15.58 -9.04 7.16
N TYR A 168 14.73 -8.03 7.19
CA TYR A 168 15.13 -6.64 7.00
C TYR A 168 15.72 -6.04 8.27
N GLU A 169 15.15 -6.34 9.44
CA GLU A 169 15.63 -5.86 10.73
C GLU A 169 17.04 -6.37 11.04
N ARG A 170 17.36 -7.63 10.68
CA ARG A 170 18.73 -8.15 10.82
C ARG A 170 19.74 -7.28 10.10
N CYS A 171 19.51 -6.99 8.82
CA CYS A 171 20.39 -6.14 8.01
C CYS A 171 20.49 -4.72 8.61
N PHE A 172 19.33 -4.11 8.92
CA PHE A 172 19.26 -2.77 9.49
C PHE A 172 20.01 -2.66 10.82
N ASN A 173 19.84 -3.62 11.73
CA ASN A 173 20.45 -3.61 13.06
C ASN A 173 21.96 -3.82 13.01
N VAL A 174 22.46 -4.67 12.11
CA VAL A 174 23.91 -4.86 11.90
C VAL A 174 24.55 -3.56 11.43
N ILE A 175 23.98 -2.91 10.39
CA ILE A 175 24.50 -1.64 9.87
C ILE A 175 24.43 -0.55 10.94
N LYS A 176 23.29 -0.44 11.65
CA LYS A 176 23.11 0.56 12.71
C LYS A 176 24.14 0.41 13.83
N LYS A 177 24.47 -0.81 14.24
CA LYS A 177 25.53 -1.07 15.23
C LYS A 177 26.90 -0.66 14.72
N ALA A 178 27.25 -1.02 13.48
CA ALA A 178 28.52 -0.67 12.87
C ALA A 178 28.70 0.86 12.77
N VAL A 179 27.69 1.56 12.23
CA VAL A 179 27.68 3.04 12.16
C VAL A 179 27.85 3.65 13.54
N LYS A 180 27.11 3.16 14.55
CA LYS A 180 27.21 3.67 15.93
C LYS A 180 28.64 3.54 16.49
N HIS A 181 29.28 2.39 16.30
CA HIS A 181 30.66 2.19 16.77
C HIS A 181 31.62 3.18 16.08
N SER A 182 31.60 3.26 14.75
CA SER A 182 32.48 4.16 14.01
C SER A 182 32.29 5.64 14.37
N LEU A 183 31.05 6.07 14.63
CA LEU A 183 30.77 7.45 15.06
C LEU A 183 31.29 7.74 16.48
N THR A 184 31.22 6.75 17.37
CA THR A 184 31.74 6.86 18.74
C THR A 184 33.27 6.95 18.73
N ASP A 185 33.94 6.18 17.87
CA ASP A 185 35.41 6.16 17.76
C ASP A 185 36.00 7.52 17.32
N ILE A 186 35.26 8.28 16.52
CA ILE A 186 35.65 9.63 16.07
C ILE A 186 35.10 10.75 16.96
N GLY A 187 34.53 10.42 18.13
CA GLY A 187 34.06 11.39 19.12
C GLY A 187 32.80 12.16 18.75
N LEU A 188 31.99 11.67 17.80
CA LEU A 188 30.73 12.32 17.43
C LEU A 188 29.56 11.80 18.27
N GLU A 189 28.78 12.73 18.84
CA GLU A 189 27.60 12.40 19.64
C GLU A 189 26.38 12.06 18.76
N MET A 190 25.81 10.87 18.98
CA MET A 190 24.59 10.45 18.30
C MET A 190 23.34 10.94 19.02
N LYS A 191 22.41 11.52 18.26
CA LYS A 191 21.03 11.74 18.70
C LYS A 191 20.21 10.46 18.61
N LYS A 192 19.28 10.27 19.55
CA LYS A 192 18.31 9.18 19.48
C LYS A 192 17.51 9.25 18.18
N THR A 193 17.57 8.20 17.36
CA THR A 193 16.85 8.12 16.08
C THR A 193 16.33 6.72 15.78
N LYS A 194 15.23 6.65 15.01
CA LYS A 194 14.68 5.42 14.42
C LYS A 194 15.42 5.01 13.14
N GLU A 195 16.30 5.86 12.64
CA GLU A 195 17.12 5.64 11.45
C GLU A 195 18.47 4.99 11.79
N LEU A 196 19.41 4.97 10.86
CA LEU A 196 20.75 4.40 11.09
C LEU A 196 21.54 5.29 12.05
N ALA A 197 21.58 6.60 11.81
CA ALA A 197 22.17 7.57 12.71
C ALA A 197 21.65 9.00 12.47
N LYS A 198 21.71 9.83 13.50
CA LYS A 198 21.56 11.28 13.41
C LYS A 198 22.61 11.92 14.31
N ILE A 199 23.33 12.89 13.79
CA ILE A 199 24.45 13.57 14.45
C ILE A 199 24.13 15.06 14.37
N ASP A 200 24.19 15.76 15.50
CA ASP A 200 24.06 17.23 15.52
C ASP A 200 25.48 17.82 15.69
N ARG A 201 25.66 19.09 15.33
CA ARG A 201 26.90 19.87 15.51
C ARG A 201 28.14 19.30 14.80
N VAL A 202 28.00 18.93 13.53
CA VAL A 202 29.10 18.36 12.74
C VAL A 202 30.18 19.39 12.41
N ASP A 203 29.79 20.65 12.25
CA ASP A 203 30.69 21.77 11.96
C ASP A 203 31.17 22.48 13.25
N PRO A 204 32.29 23.23 13.20
CA PRO A 204 32.81 23.93 14.38
C PRO A 204 31.87 24.98 15.01
N LEU A 205 30.93 25.54 14.26
CA LEU A 205 29.93 26.49 14.78
C LEU A 205 28.74 25.76 15.45
N GLY A 206 28.62 24.44 15.26
CA GLY A 206 27.59 23.61 15.86
C GLY A 206 26.19 23.83 15.29
N ILE A 207 26.09 24.30 14.05
CA ILE A 207 24.81 24.68 13.41
C ILE A 207 24.30 23.66 12.39
N THR A 208 25.06 22.60 12.10
CA THR A 208 24.70 21.55 11.14
C THR A 208 24.24 20.26 11.82
N ASP A 209 23.40 19.49 11.14
CA ASP A 209 23.10 18.09 11.50
C ASP A 209 23.24 17.16 10.29
N LEU A 210 23.73 15.93 10.54
CA LEU A 210 23.83 14.86 9.55
C LEU A 210 22.82 13.76 9.87
N ARG A 211 21.95 13.47 8.89
CA ARG A 211 20.97 12.39 8.94
C ARG A 211 21.43 11.21 8.07
N ILE A 212 21.59 10.04 8.67
CA ILE A 212 21.95 8.79 7.99
C ILE A 212 20.75 7.84 8.01
N ARG A 213 20.21 7.56 6.82
CA ARG A 213 19.02 6.72 6.62
C ARG A 213 19.26 5.64 5.57
N GLY A 214 18.61 4.49 5.73
CA GLY A 214 18.54 3.48 4.68
C GLY A 214 17.53 3.88 3.62
N MET A 215 17.83 3.61 2.34
CA MET A 215 16.89 3.76 1.23
C MET A 215 16.57 2.38 0.66
N TRP A 216 15.41 1.85 1.03
CA TRP A 216 14.97 0.55 0.54
C TRP A 216 14.31 0.71 -0.81
N ASN A 217 14.50 -0.28 -1.67
CA ASN A 217 13.88 -0.34 -2.98
C ASN A 217 13.32 -1.75 -3.17
N ILE A 218 12.10 -1.84 -3.68
CA ILE A 218 11.46 -3.11 -4.07
C ILE A 218 11.14 -3.07 -5.56
N LEU A 219 11.25 -4.19 -6.28
CA LEU A 219 10.84 -4.23 -7.70
C LEU A 219 9.35 -3.93 -7.84
N SER A 220 8.91 -3.32 -8.94
CA SER A 220 7.48 -3.10 -9.19
C SER A 220 6.68 -4.41 -9.21
N PRO A 221 5.34 -4.39 -9.04
CA PRO A 221 4.53 -5.60 -9.19
C PRO A 221 4.73 -6.27 -10.55
N LYS A 222 4.80 -5.50 -11.64
CA LYS A 222 5.14 -6.02 -12.98
C LYS A 222 6.54 -6.64 -13.04
N GLY A 223 7.55 -6.04 -12.40
CA GLY A 223 8.89 -6.62 -12.31
C GLY A 223 8.99 -7.85 -11.39
N THR A 224 8.08 -8.00 -10.45
CA THR A 224 8.09 -9.10 -9.46
C THR A 224 7.27 -10.30 -9.92
N PHE A 225 6.11 -10.05 -10.52
CA PHE A 225 5.13 -11.07 -10.87
C PHE A 225 4.97 -11.26 -12.39
N GLY A 226 5.56 -10.38 -13.21
CA GLY A 226 5.43 -10.44 -14.67
C GLY A 226 6.06 -11.67 -15.32
N ASP A 227 7.02 -12.31 -14.66
CA ASP A 227 7.68 -13.53 -15.18
C ASP A 227 7.03 -14.82 -14.66
N ILE A 228 5.88 -14.73 -13.97
CA ILE A 228 5.14 -15.93 -13.57
C ILE A 228 4.56 -16.57 -14.84
N ASN A 229 5.02 -17.78 -15.16
CA ASN A 229 4.58 -18.52 -16.34
C ASN A 229 3.06 -18.57 -16.45
N GLY A 230 2.56 -18.15 -17.61
CA GLY A 230 1.14 -18.12 -17.94
C GLY A 230 0.42 -16.85 -17.50
N ILE A 231 0.98 -15.99 -16.66
CA ILE A 231 0.34 -14.76 -16.17
C ILE A 231 0.78 -13.57 -17.02
N GLU A 232 0.08 -13.32 -18.12
CA GLU A 232 0.34 -12.18 -19.01
C GLU A 232 -0.34 -10.89 -18.53
N GLU A 233 -1.22 -10.96 -17.52
CA GLU A 233 -2.03 -9.83 -17.09
C GLU A 233 -1.20 -8.67 -16.51
N PHE A 234 -0.05 -8.99 -15.90
CA PHE A 234 0.93 -8.00 -15.46
C PHE A 234 1.66 -7.30 -16.63
N LYS A 235 1.70 -7.93 -17.81
CA LYS A 235 2.36 -7.39 -19.00
C LYS A 235 1.40 -6.60 -19.89
N ASP A 236 0.16 -7.08 -20.00
CA ASP A 236 -0.90 -6.50 -20.83
C ASP A 236 -1.29 -5.08 -20.36
N GLU A 237 -1.23 -4.14 -21.31
CA GLU A 237 -1.48 -2.72 -21.10
C GLU A 237 -2.96 -2.40 -20.85
N ASN A 238 -3.86 -3.29 -21.25
CA ASN A 238 -5.31 -3.12 -21.04
C ASN A 238 -5.75 -3.47 -19.61
N ASN A 239 -4.99 -4.29 -18.89
CA ASN A 239 -5.31 -4.67 -17.51
C ASN A 239 -4.90 -3.56 -16.54
N LYS A 240 -5.75 -2.54 -16.41
CA LYS A 240 -5.44 -1.33 -15.65
C LYS A 240 -5.55 -1.53 -14.13
N VAL A 241 -6.26 -2.56 -13.64
CA VAL A 241 -6.36 -2.82 -12.20
C VAL A 241 -6.08 -4.29 -11.91
N LEU A 242 -5.11 -4.53 -11.03
CA LEU A 242 -4.62 -5.86 -10.67
C LEU A 242 -4.54 -5.99 -9.16
N ILE A 243 -5.19 -7.01 -8.61
CA ILE A 243 -5.26 -7.26 -7.17
C ILE A 243 -4.74 -8.66 -6.90
N LEU A 244 -3.72 -8.79 -6.07
CA LEU A 244 -3.07 -10.07 -5.79
C LEU A 244 -3.08 -10.34 -4.29
N LEU A 245 -3.71 -11.45 -3.91
CA LEU A 245 -3.86 -11.89 -2.53
C LEU A 245 -3.80 -13.41 -2.42
N ARG A 246 -3.57 -13.94 -1.21
CA ARG A 246 -3.63 -15.39 -0.97
C ARG A 246 -5.03 -15.92 -1.22
N LYS A 247 -5.13 -17.16 -1.69
CA LYS A 247 -6.42 -17.80 -1.94
C LYS A 247 -7.25 -17.91 -0.66
N GLU A 248 -6.62 -18.27 0.45
CA GLU A 248 -7.29 -18.40 1.76
C GLU A 248 -7.78 -17.04 2.28
N LYS A 249 -7.03 -15.96 2.03
CA LYS A 249 -7.46 -14.60 2.40
C LYS A 249 -8.71 -14.20 1.63
N LEU A 250 -8.73 -14.44 0.30
CA LEU A 250 -9.93 -14.15 -0.50
C LEU A 250 -11.14 -14.94 0.02
N GLN A 251 -10.98 -16.24 0.29
CA GLN A 251 -12.06 -17.07 0.81
C GLN A 251 -12.64 -16.53 2.12
N ARG A 252 -11.77 -16.10 3.04
CA ARG A 252 -12.20 -15.48 4.31
C ARG A 252 -12.96 -14.17 4.06
N ILE A 253 -12.41 -13.29 3.21
CA ILE A 253 -13.06 -12.02 2.89
C ILE A 253 -14.47 -12.27 2.33
N LEU A 254 -14.63 -13.20 1.38
CA LEU A 254 -15.93 -13.51 0.79
C LEU A 254 -16.95 -14.03 1.83
N GLN A 255 -16.50 -14.72 2.88
CA GLN A 255 -17.37 -15.19 3.97
C GLN A 255 -17.80 -14.07 4.94
N GLU A 256 -16.97 -13.04 5.08
CA GLU A 256 -17.18 -11.92 6.02
C GLU A 256 -17.81 -10.68 5.35
N THR A 257 -17.87 -10.66 4.02
CA THR A 257 -18.43 -9.56 3.22
C THR A 257 -19.95 -9.51 3.34
N GLU A 258 -20.52 -8.30 3.44
CA GLU A 258 -21.98 -8.09 3.46
C GLU A 258 -22.62 -8.64 2.17
N GLU A 259 -23.78 -9.29 2.31
CA GLU A 259 -24.48 -9.99 1.23
C GLU A 259 -24.70 -9.10 0.00
N GLU A 260 -25.17 -7.86 0.18
CA GLU A 260 -25.39 -6.90 -0.92
C GLU A 260 -24.10 -6.56 -1.69
N ILE A 261 -22.97 -6.46 -1.00
CA ILE A 261 -21.66 -6.20 -1.64
C ILE A 261 -21.19 -7.45 -2.37
N LEU A 262 -21.43 -8.62 -1.80
CA LEU A 262 -21.06 -9.90 -2.39
C LEU A 262 -21.87 -10.22 -3.65
N GLU A 263 -23.17 -9.92 -3.66
CA GLU A 263 -24.04 -10.02 -4.85
C GLU A 263 -23.48 -9.19 -6.00
N LYS A 264 -23.20 -7.89 -5.76
CA LYS A 264 -22.60 -7.00 -6.77
C LYS A 264 -21.25 -7.52 -7.27
N TYR A 265 -20.43 -8.07 -6.36
CA TYR A 265 -19.15 -8.66 -6.75
C TYR A 265 -19.33 -9.86 -7.70
N PHE A 266 -20.31 -10.73 -7.46
CA PHE A 266 -20.61 -11.86 -8.33
C PHE A 266 -21.25 -11.44 -9.65
N GLU A 267 -22.16 -10.47 -9.65
CA GLU A 267 -22.71 -9.88 -10.89
C GLU A 267 -21.59 -9.36 -11.80
N LEU A 268 -20.65 -8.59 -11.24
CA LEU A 268 -19.50 -8.07 -11.97
C LEU A 268 -18.59 -9.20 -12.53
N ARG A 269 -18.54 -10.35 -11.87
CA ARG A 269 -17.83 -11.53 -12.38
C ARG A 269 -18.59 -12.21 -13.52
N GLU A 270 -19.90 -12.36 -13.41
CA GLU A 270 -20.75 -12.96 -14.44
C GLU A 270 -20.78 -12.13 -15.72
N GLU A 271 -20.80 -10.81 -15.60
CA GLU A 271 -20.66 -9.85 -16.71
C GLU A 271 -19.25 -9.90 -17.36
N GLY A 272 -18.29 -10.57 -16.72
CA GLY A 272 -16.90 -10.64 -17.18
C GLY A 272 -16.09 -9.36 -16.94
N PHE A 273 -16.63 -8.40 -16.18
CA PHE A 273 -15.92 -7.19 -15.76
C PHE A 273 -14.80 -7.52 -14.77
N ILE A 274 -15.03 -8.50 -13.89
CA ILE A 274 -14.02 -9.06 -12.99
C ILE A 274 -13.62 -10.45 -13.46
N ARG A 275 -12.31 -10.68 -13.58
CA ARG A 275 -11.75 -12.02 -13.81
C ARG A 275 -10.86 -12.41 -12.63
N GLU A 276 -11.16 -13.56 -12.05
CA GLU A 276 -10.27 -14.21 -11.08
C GLU A 276 -9.40 -15.26 -11.76
N ARG A 277 -8.15 -15.35 -11.31
CA ARG A 277 -7.21 -16.36 -11.77
C ARG A 277 -6.43 -16.92 -10.61
N SER A 278 -6.48 -18.23 -10.43
CA SER A 278 -5.59 -18.92 -9.49
C SER A 278 -4.17 -18.98 -10.08
N LEU A 279 -3.19 -18.68 -9.24
CA LEU A 279 -1.77 -18.74 -9.58
C LEU A 279 -0.94 -19.11 -8.37
N LYS A 280 0.30 -19.52 -8.61
CA LYS A 280 1.26 -19.87 -7.57
C LYS A 280 2.37 -18.83 -7.55
N VAL A 281 2.55 -18.18 -6.40
CA VAL A 281 3.56 -17.13 -6.21
C VAL A 281 4.67 -17.68 -5.33
N LYS A 282 5.94 -17.34 -5.62
CA LYS A 282 7.05 -17.72 -4.73
C LYS A 282 6.89 -17.05 -3.38
N ASN A 283 7.10 -17.80 -2.31
CA ASN A 283 7.09 -17.21 -0.98
C ASN A 283 8.31 -16.28 -0.80
N PRO A 284 8.12 -14.99 -0.50
CA PRO A 284 9.23 -14.04 -0.35
C PRO A 284 10.14 -14.36 0.85
N ALA A 285 9.64 -15.08 1.87
CA ALA A 285 10.43 -15.51 3.03
C ALA A 285 11.20 -16.82 2.77
N ASN A 286 10.65 -17.72 1.94
CA ASN A 286 11.29 -18.98 1.57
C ASN A 286 11.02 -19.33 0.09
N PRO A 287 11.90 -18.93 -0.84
CA PRO A 287 11.69 -19.14 -2.27
C PRO A 287 11.56 -20.60 -2.74
N ALA A 288 11.92 -21.58 -1.90
CA ALA A 288 11.70 -23.00 -2.17
C ALA A 288 10.21 -23.41 -2.01
N SER A 289 9.42 -22.58 -1.34
CA SER A 289 7.98 -22.75 -1.16
C SER A 289 7.17 -21.83 -2.07
N ILE A 290 5.98 -22.29 -2.43
CA ILE A 290 5.01 -21.57 -3.26
C ILE A 290 3.74 -21.32 -2.45
N ILE A 291 3.09 -20.20 -2.71
CA ILE A 291 1.85 -19.77 -2.06
C ILE A 291 0.74 -19.82 -3.11
N ASP A 292 -0.38 -20.46 -2.77
CA ASP A 292 -1.58 -20.44 -3.59
C ASP A 292 -2.25 -19.07 -3.47
N SER A 293 -2.39 -18.40 -4.61
CA SER A 293 -2.84 -17.02 -4.70
C SER A 293 -3.95 -16.88 -5.72
N THR A 294 -4.71 -15.78 -5.59
CA THR A 294 -5.69 -15.34 -6.58
C THR A 294 -5.27 -13.97 -7.11
N LEU A 295 -5.22 -13.84 -8.43
CA LEU A 295 -5.12 -12.58 -9.14
C LEU A 295 -6.52 -12.19 -9.60
N ILE A 296 -6.99 -11.04 -9.15
CA ILE A 296 -8.24 -10.42 -9.61
C ILE A 296 -7.86 -9.32 -10.58
N VAL A 297 -8.49 -9.33 -11.74
CA VAL A 297 -8.27 -8.37 -12.83
C VAL A 297 -9.60 -7.72 -13.16
N LEU A 298 -9.64 -6.39 -13.13
CA LEU A 298 -10.80 -5.64 -13.65
C LEU A 298 -10.52 -5.33 -15.12
N LYS A 299 -11.42 -5.77 -15.98
CA LYS A 299 -11.42 -5.41 -17.39
C LYS A 299 -12.08 -4.05 -17.54
N MET A 300 -11.40 -3.17 -18.26
CA MET A 300 -11.82 -1.79 -18.51
C MET A 300 -11.82 -1.53 -20.01
#